data_AF-A0A345XR57-F1
#
_entry.id   AF-A0A345XR57-F1
#
_cell.length_a   1.000
_cell.length_b   1.000
_cell.length_c   1.000
_cell.angle_alpha   90.00
_cell.angle_beta   90.00
_cell.angle_gamma   90.00
#
_symmetry.space_group_name_H-M   'P 1'
#
loop_
_entity.id
_entity.type
_entity.pdbx_description
1 polymer ?
#
loop_
_entity_poly.entity_id
_entity_poly.type
_entity_poly.pdbx_seq_one_letter_code
_entity_poly.pdbx_strand_id
1 'polypeptide(L)'
;MTTSAPTTSPQLLHRVGVGALEWLAANRTYFRARTDADTPGLEIMERFKPLGELAIIGKVLFREGVAGSQQSVLIRDLLDYAWRELLENGELLVWAQRREFLSPVSLELYTPFSELGYRNRQVEENARLARESASWAALEMHPNRRLGMSRVEARAGLPPSVDVAEAARRTWLGRTPEPWTVEYHIAYDITHTVFHLTDWGEHPEALPADIADYLALWLPVWIDDWTDIGHWDLLGELLVVDACLPRPTLDAAAWERYAEAQRPDGAMPVRGPLPTGDPSDVFDVAYHPTLVAAFASVMATSRAMAALAGAPS
;
A
#
# COMPACT_ATOMS: atom_id res chain seq x y z
N MET A 1 9.75 1.90 34.17
CA MET A 1 9.36 0.50 33.86
C MET A 1 8.06 0.57 33.08
N THR A 2 8.15 0.75 31.76
CA THR A 2 7.00 0.62 30.87
C THR A 2 6.75 -0.87 30.66
N THR A 3 5.63 -1.38 31.15
CA THR A 3 5.12 -2.69 30.77
C THR A 3 4.89 -2.66 29.26
N SER A 4 5.63 -3.49 28.51
CA SER A 4 5.38 -3.70 27.08
C SER A 4 3.93 -4.12 26.92
N ALA A 5 3.21 -3.48 25.99
CA ALA A 5 1.86 -3.90 25.67
C ALA A 5 1.87 -5.35 25.14
N PRO A 6 0.79 -6.12 25.37
CA PRO A 6 0.69 -7.47 24.87
C PRO A 6 0.70 -7.47 23.34
N THR A 7 1.46 -8.40 22.76
CA THR A 7 1.48 -8.64 21.31
C THR A 7 0.20 -9.37 20.88
N THR A 8 -0.38 -8.95 19.76
CA THR A 8 -1.59 -9.53 19.17
C THR A 8 -1.42 -11.01 18.75
N SER A 9 -2.54 -11.74 18.67
CA SER A 9 -2.53 -13.15 18.27
C SER A 9 -2.46 -13.31 16.74
N PRO A 10 -1.67 -14.27 16.21
CA PRO A 10 -1.64 -14.56 14.77
C PRO A 10 -3.01 -14.92 14.18
N GLN A 11 -3.90 -15.52 14.99
CA GLN A 11 -5.26 -15.86 14.60
C GLN A 11 -6.12 -14.63 14.31
N LEU A 12 -6.00 -13.58 15.15
CA LEU A 12 -6.71 -12.32 14.94
C LEU A 12 -6.24 -11.64 13.65
N LEU A 13 -4.92 -11.55 13.47
CA LEU A 13 -4.29 -10.96 12.29
C LEU A 13 -4.75 -11.67 11.01
N HIS A 14 -4.67 -13.00 11.01
CA HIS A 14 -5.06 -13.80 9.87
C HIS A 14 -6.54 -13.64 9.52
N ARG A 15 -7.43 -13.61 10.52
CA ARG A 15 -8.88 -13.43 10.30
C ARG A 15 -9.20 -12.11 9.60
N VAL A 16 -8.57 -11.01 10.03
CA VAL A 16 -8.77 -9.68 9.40
C VAL A 16 -8.33 -9.73 7.93
N GLY A 17 -7.18 -10.32 7.66
CA GLY A 17 -6.65 -10.43 6.29
C GLY A 17 -7.50 -11.31 5.38
N VAL A 18 -8.01 -12.44 5.89
CA VAL A 18 -8.91 -13.33 5.13
C VAL A 18 -10.18 -12.60 4.72
N GLY A 19 -10.87 -11.96 5.67
CA GLY A 19 -12.12 -11.23 5.38
C GLY A 19 -11.91 -10.13 4.34
N ALA A 20 -10.81 -9.37 4.47
CA ALA A 20 -10.48 -8.31 3.53
C ALA A 20 -10.24 -8.83 2.10
N LEU A 21 -9.46 -9.91 1.95
CA LEU A 21 -9.19 -10.52 0.64
C LEU A 21 -10.44 -11.12 -0.01
N GLU A 22 -11.29 -11.76 0.79
CA GLU A 22 -12.55 -12.32 0.29
C GLU A 22 -13.49 -11.22 -0.20
N TRP A 23 -13.58 -10.10 0.53
CA TRP A 23 -14.35 -8.94 0.10
C TRP A 23 -13.82 -8.34 -1.21
N LEU A 24 -12.50 -8.14 -1.32
CA LEU A 24 -11.87 -7.60 -2.54
C LEU A 24 -12.12 -8.51 -3.75
N ALA A 25 -11.98 -9.83 -3.56
CA ALA A 25 -12.22 -10.80 -4.62
C ALA A 25 -13.69 -10.84 -5.05
N ALA A 26 -14.63 -10.75 -4.11
CA ALA A 26 -16.06 -10.70 -4.38
C ALA A 26 -16.47 -9.42 -5.13
N ASN A 27 -15.78 -8.31 -4.89
CA ASN A 27 -16.07 -7.00 -5.48
C ASN A 27 -15.16 -6.64 -6.67
N ARG A 28 -14.43 -7.62 -7.22
CA ARG A 28 -13.41 -7.40 -8.27
C ARG A 28 -13.87 -6.61 -9.50
N THR A 29 -15.16 -6.67 -9.84
CA THR A 29 -15.73 -5.98 -11.00
C THR A 29 -15.77 -4.46 -10.83
N TYR A 30 -15.81 -3.96 -9.59
CA TYR A 30 -15.88 -2.52 -9.29
C TYR A 30 -14.52 -1.81 -9.39
N PHE A 31 -13.43 -2.54 -9.60
CA PHE A 31 -12.15 -1.96 -10.02
C PHE A 31 -12.18 -1.41 -11.45
N ARG A 32 -13.17 -1.79 -12.26
CA ARG A 32 -13.31 -1.34 -13.65
C ARG A 32 -13.84 0.08 -13.70
N ALA A 33 -13.34 0.86 -14.67
CA ALA A 33 -14.02 2.10 -15.08
C ALA A 33 -15.34 1.79 -15.79
N ARG A 34 -16.21 2.79 -15.97
CA ARG A 34 -17.33 2.59 -16.90
C ARG A 34 -16.80 2.32 -18.31
N THR A 35 -17.55 1.52 -19.06
CA THR A 35 -17.19 1.08 -20.43
C THR A 35 -18.10 1.68 -21.48
N ASP A 36 -18.89 2.69 -21.12
CA ASP A 36 -19.79 3.38 -22.05
C ASP A 36 -18.96 4.20 -23.05
N ALA A 37 -19.46 4.37 -24.28
CA ALA A 37 -18.75 5.07 -25.35
C ALA A 37 -18.40 6.53 -25.02
N ASP A 38 -19.09 7.12 -24.05
CA ASP A 38 -18.91 8.48 -23.53
C ASP A 38 -18.14 8.55 -22.21
N THR A 39 -17.61 7.43 -21.70
CA THR A 39 -16.83 7.41 -20.45
C THR A 39 -15.64 8.38 -20.56
N PRO A 40 -15.57 9.41 -19.70
CA PRO A 40 -14.47 10.36 -19.73
C PRO A 40 -13.13 9.67 -19.49
N GLY A 41 -12.08 10.09 -20.22
CA GLY A 41 -10.74 9.55 -20.01
C GLY A 41 -10.21 9.75 -18.59
N LEU A 42 -10.66 10.79 -17.88
CA LEU A 42 -10.31 11.02 -16.48
C LEU A 42 -10.85 9.91 -15.57
N GLU A 43 -12.10 9.48 -15.78
CA GLU A 43 -12.74 8.41 -14.99
C GLU A 43 -12.00 7.07 -15.18
N ILE A 44 -11.51 6.80 -16.38
CA ILE A 44 -10.65 5.65 -16.66
C ILE A 44 -9.36 5.72 -15.84
N MET A 45 -8.71 6.89 -15.84
CA MET A 45 -7.45 7.11 -15.11
C MET A 45 -7.63 7.07 -13.59
N GLU A 46 -8.79 7.48 -13.06
CA GLU A 46 -9.10 7.38 -11.62
C GLU A 46 -9.04 5.94 -11.11
N ARG A 47 -9.32 4.94 -11.96
CA ARG A 47 -9.24 3.51 -11.61
C ARG A 47 -7.82 2.96 -11.59
N PHE A 48 -6.82 3.69 -12.07
CA PHE A 48 -5.43 3.23 -12.05
C PHE A 48 -4.87 3.16 -10.63
N LYS A 49 -5.24 4.09 -9.76
CA LYS A 49 -4.79 4.07 -8.37
C LYS A 49 -5.21 2.76 -7.66
N PRO A 50 -6.51 2.37 -7.63
CA PRO A 50 -6.94 1.09 -7.08
C PRO A 50 -6.19 -0.13 -7.65
N LEU A 51 -5.96 -0.14 -8.96
CA LEU A 51 -5.27 -1.25 -9.64
C LEU A 51 -3.78 -1.33 -9.29
N GLY A 52 -3.10 -0.18 -9.17
CA GLY A 52 -1.71 -0.12 -8.75
C GLY A 52 -1.53 -0.56 -7.30
N GLU A 53 -2.40 -0.11 -6.40
CA GLU A 53 -2.40 -0.52 -5.00
C GLU A 53 -2.64 -2.01 -4.85
N LEU A 54 -3.63 -2.56 -5.58
CA LEU A 54 -3.90 -3.99 -5.62
C LEU A 54 -2.66 -4.78 -6.07
N ALA A 55 -1.95 -4.32 -7.08
CA ALA A 55 -0.75 -4.99 -7.60
C ALA A 55 0.41 -4.97 -6.59
N ILE A 56 0.65 -3.83 -5.93
CA ILE A 56 1.69 -3.69 -4.90
C ILE A 56 1.38 -4.60 -3.71
N ILE A 57 0.16 -4.58 -3.21
CA ILE A 57 -0.24 -5.37 -2.04
C ILE A 57 -0.32 -6.86 -2.39
N GLY A 58 -0.76 -7.19 -3.61
CA GLY A 58 -0.68 -8.53 -4.17
C GLY A 58 0.75 -9.09 -4.21
N LYS A 59 1.74 -8.27 -4.58
CA LYS A 59 3.16 -8.64 -4.50
C LYS A 59 3.59 -8.95 -3.07
N VAL A 60 3.24 -8.10 -2.10
CA VAL A 60 3.55 -8.34 -0.69
C VAL A 60 2.92 -9.65 -0.20
N LEU A 61 1.66 -9.89 -0.53
CA LEU A 61 0.95 -11.13 -0.20
C LEU A 61 1.68 -12.39 -0.66
N PHE A 62 2.18 -12.41 -1.90
CA PHE A 62 2.96 -13.53 -2.41
C PHE A 62 4.33 -13.65 -1.77
N ARG A 63 5.00 -12.51 -1.50
CA ARG A 63 6.33 -12.47 -0.87
C ARG A 63 6.28 -13.06 0.54
N GLU A 64 5.34 -12.60 1.37
CA GLU A 64 5.27 -13.03 2.76
C GLU A 64 4.83 -14.49 2.88
N GLY A 65 4.01 -15.00 1.96
CA GLY A 65 3.65 -16.42 1.90
C GLY A 65 2.89 -16.94 3.13
N VAL A 66 2.42 -16.05 4.01
CA VAL A 66 1.63 -16.37 5.21
C VAL A 66 0.13 -16.34 4.97
N ALA A 67 -0.29 -15.96 3.77
CA ALA A 67 -1.67 -16.11 3.35
C ALA A 67 -2.00 -17.61 3.20
N GLY A 68 -3.20 -18.03 3.62
CA GLY A 68 -3.67 -19.39 3.39
C GLY A 68 -3.65 -19.76 1.90
N SER A 69 -3.65 -21.06 1.58
CA SER A 69 -3.61 -21.53 0.19
C SER A 69 -4.78 -21.02 -0.65
N GLN A 70 -5.98 -20.96 -0.05
CA GLN A 70 -7.17 -20.39 -0.69
C GLN A 70 -7.00 -18.90 -0.98
N GLN A 71 -6.48 -18.13 -0.03
CA GLN A 71 -6.24 -16.69 -0.18
C GLN A 71 -5.17 -16.40 -1.23
N SER A 72 -4.14 -17.26 -1.31
CA SER A 72 -3.12 -17.20 -2.36
C SER A 72 -3.69 -17.43 -3.77
N VAL A 73 -4.72 -18.28 -3.91
CA VAL A 73 -5.45 -18.45 -5.17
C VAL A 73 -6.30 -17.21 -5.47
N LEU A 74 -7.05 -16.70 -4.48
CA LEU A 74 -7.92 -15.53 -4.66
C LEU A 74 -7.13 -14.30 -5.13
N ILE A 75 -5.99 -14.00 -4.51
CA ILE A 75 -5.18 -12.83 -4.92
C ILE A 75 -4.57 -13.02 -6.31
N ARG A 76 -4.18 -14.26 -6.67
CA ARG A 76 -3.70 -14.57 -8.03
C ARG A 76 -4.78 -14.33 -9.06
N ASP A 77 -5.97 -14.87 -8.83
CA ASP A 77 -7.12 -14.72 -9.73
C ASP A 77 -7.51 -13.24 -9.86
N LEU A 78 -7.43 -12.47 -8.77
CA LEU A 78 -7.73 -11.05 -8.76
C LEU A 78 -6.68 -10.24 -9.57
N LEU A 79 -5.40 -10.55 -9.44
CA LEU A 79 -4.34 -9.91 -10.24
C LEU A 79 -4.38 -10.31 -11.71
N ASP A 80 -4.68 -11.57 -12.02
CA ASP A 80 -4.89 -12.03 -13.39
C ASP A 80 -6.09 -11.33 -14.02
N TYR A 81 -7.19 -11.17 -13.29
CA TYR A 81 -8.36 -10.41 -13.72
C TYR A 81 -8.02 -8.94 -13.95
N ALA A 82 -7.33 -8.30 -13.00
CA ALA A 82 -6.90 -6.91 -13.12
C ALA A 82 -6.02 -6.68 -14.36
N TRP A 83 -5.03 -7.54 -14.59
CA TRP A 83 -4.13 -7.41 -15.74
C TRP A 83 -4.83 -7.70 -17.07
N ARG A 84 -5.51 -8.85 -17.19
CA ARG A 84 -6.04 -9.33 -18.47
C ARG A 84 -7.32 -8.60 -18.87
N GLU A 85 -8.21 -8.38 -17.92
CA GLU A 85 -9.56 -7.88 -18.18
C GLU A 85 -9.71 -6.38 -17.94
N LEU A 86 -9.07 -5.83 -16.89
CA LEU A 86 -9.23 -4.41 -16.53
C LEU A 86 -8.20 -3.51 -17.20
N LEU A 87 -6.96 -3.98 -17.33
CA LEU A 87 -5.87 -3.29 -18.02
C LEU A 87 -5.71 -3.73 -19.47
N GLU A 88 -6.51 -4.69 -19.94
CA GLU A 88 -6.49 -5.22 -21.30
C GLU A 88 -5.08 -5.69 -21.71
N ASN A 89 -4.41 -6.45 -20.83
CA ASN A 89 -3.02 -6.88 -21.01
C ASN A 89 -2.03 -5.71 -21.14
N GLY A 90 -2.32 -4.58 -20.50
CA GLY A 90 -1.51 -3.37 -20.49
C GLY A 90 -1.82 -2.37 -21.60
N GLU A 91 -2.74 -2.66 -22.53
CA GLU A 91 -3.13 -1.73 -23.60
C GLU A 91 -3.73 -0.43 -23.04
N LEU A 92 -4.43 -0.49 -21.91
CA LEU A 92 -4.95 0.70 -21.26
C LEU A 92 -3.85 1.63 -20.72
N LEU A 93 -2.71 1.05 -20.31
CA LEU A 93 -1.52 1.82 -19.91
C LEU A 93 -0.83 2.46 -21.11
N VAL A 94 -0.76 1.76 -22.24
CA VAL A 94 -0.27 2.32 -23.51
C VAL A 94 -1.13 3.50 -23.94
N TRP A 95 -2.45 3.35 -23.86
CA TRP A 95 -3.41 4.43 -24.14
C TRP A 95 -3.17 5.64 -23.24
N ALA A 96 -2.96 5.42 -21.93
CA ALA A 96 -2.69 6.48 -20.97
C ALA A 96 -1.37 7.20 -21.27
N GLN A 97 -0.28 6.48 -21.52
CA GLN A 97 1.03 7.05 -21.87
C GLN A 97 1.00 7.89 -23.14
N ARG A 98 0.12 7.57 -24.10
CA ARG A 98 -0.03 8.40 -25.32
C ARG A 98 -0.73 9.73 -25.05
N ARG A 99 -1.57 9.80 -24.03
CA ARG A 99 -2.34 11.00 -23.64
C ARG A 99 -1.58 11.86 -22.65
N GLU A 100 -0.93 11.21 -21.69
CA GLU A 100 -0.17 11.84 -20.63
C GLU A 100 1.26 11.27 -20.59
N PHE A 101 2.04 11.59 -21.61
CA PHE A 101 3.38 11.01 -21.81
C PHE A 101 4.34 11.16 -20.63
N LEU A 102 4.23 12.24 -19.86
CA LEU A 102 5.05 12.50 -18.69
C LEU A 102 4.37 12.09 -17.36
N SER A 103 3.17 11.51 -17.41
CA SER A 103 2.49 11.03 -16.20
C SER A 103 3.21 9.79 -15.68
N PRO A 104 3.66 9.80 -14.42
CA PRO A 104 4.35 8.64 -13.87
C PRO A 104 3.41 7.51 -13.46
N VAL A 105 2.09 7.77 -13.41
CA VAL A 105 1.08 6.84 -12.91
C VAL A 105 1.14 5.49 -13.63
N SER A 106 1.32 5.49 -14.96
CA SER A 106 1.42 4.25 -15.73
C SER A 106 2.64 3.42 -15.35
N LEU A 107 3.79 4.05 -15.05
CA LEU A 107 5.00 3.34 -14.62
C LEU A 107 4.83 2.77 -13.22
N GLU A 108 4.27 3.54 -12.30
CA GLU A 108 4.01 3.11 -10.92
C GLU A 108 3.04 1.94 -10.85
N LEU A 109 1.99 1.97 -11.67
CA LEU A 109 1.04 0.88 -11.80
C LEU A 109 1.69 -0.34 -12.49
N TYR A 110 2.45 -0.14 -13.56
CA TYR A 110 3.05 -1.25 -14.32
C TYR A 110 4.13 -2.01 -13.54
N THR A 111 4.97 -1.30 -12.79
CA THR A 111 6.13 -1.87 -12.10
C THR A 111 5.80 -3.11 -11.25
N PRO A 112 4.82 -3.09 -10.30
CA PRO A 112 4.46 -4.27 -9.53
C PRO A 112 3.93 -5.43 -10.39
N PHE A 113 3.13 -5.17 -11.43
CA PHE A 113 2.71 -6.21 -12.38
C PHE A 113 3.92 -6.82 -13.10
N SER A 114 4.88 -6.00 -13.48
CA SER A 114 6.08 -6.47 -14.14
C SER A 114 6.94 -7.37 -13.23
N GLU A 115 7.04 -7.07 -11.95
CA GLU A 115 7.77 -7.92 -10.99
C GLU A 115 7.06 -9.27 -10.77
N LEU A 116 5.74 -9.30 -10.96
CA LEU A 116 4.92 -10.51 -10.91
C LEU A 116 4.91 -11.31 -12.22
N GLY A 117 5.65 -10.86 -13.23
CA GLY A 117 5.84 -11.58 -14.51
C GLY A 117 4.89 -11.16 -15.63
N TYR A 118 3.99 -10.20 -15.39
CA TYR A 118 3.18 -9.61 -16.46
C TYR A 118 4.04 -8.71 -17.35
N ARG A 119 3.77 -8.69 -18.66
CA ARG A 119 4.61 -7.98 -19.63
C ARG A 119 3.77 -7.25 -20.64
N ASN A 120 4.10 -6.00 -20.92
CA ASN A 120 3.68 -5.28 -22.11
C ASN A 120 4.87 -4.48 -22.65
N ARG A 121 5.37 -4.87 -23.82
CA ARG A 121 6.57 -4.30 -24.43
C ARG A 121 6.42 -2.81 -24.74
N GLN A 122 5.24 -2.38 -25.18
CA GLN A 122 5.00 -0.99 -25.54
C GLN A 122 5.02 -0.08 -24.29
N VAL A 123 4.49 -0.56 -23.16
CA VAL A 123 4.56 0.16 -21.88
C VAL A 123 6.01 0.39 -21.45
N GLU A 124 6.85 -0.64 -21.57
CA GLU A 124 8.29 -0.57 -21.24
C GLU A 124 9.07 0.35 -22.18
N GLU A 125 8.78 0.32 -23.48
CA GLU A 125 9.39 1.20 -24.46
C GLU A 125 9.01 2.67 -24.21
N ASN A 126 7.73 2.95 -23.97
CA ASN A 126 7.25 4.30 -23.66
C ASN A 126 7.85 4.83 -22.35
N ALA A 127 7.95 3.99 -21.31
CA ALA A 127 8.55 4.39 -20.04
C ALA A 127 10.03 4.77 -20.19
N ARG A 128 10.79 3.99 -20.98
CA ARG A 128 12.19 4.32 -21.32
C ARG A 128 12.29 5.66 -22.06
N LEU A 129 11.45 5.87 -23.06
CA LEU A 129 11.42 7.13 -23.82
C LEU A 129 11.06 8.33 -22.94
N ALA A 130 10.05 8.20 -22.08
CA ALA A 130 9.66 9.27 -21.16
C ALA A 130 10.83 9.61 -20.21
N ARG A 131 11.49 8.58 -19.66
CA ARG A 131 12.62 8.72 -18.74
C ARG A 131 13.85 9.40 -19.34
N GLU A 132 14.08 9.26 -20.65
CA GLU A 132 15.17 9.93 -21.37
C GLU A 132 14.94 11.45 -21.52
N SER A 133 13.71 11.93 -21.34
CA SER A 133 13.41 13.35 -21.42
C SER A 133 13.92 14.13 -20.21
N ALA A 134 14.43 15.34 -20.45
CA ALA A 134 14.77 16.28 -19.37
C ALA A 134 13.54 16.65 -18.53
N SER A 135 12.35 16.68 -19.14
CA SER A 135 11.09 16.99 -18.47
C SER A 135 10.73 15.98 -17.38
N TRP A 136 11.04 14.70 -17.58
CA TRP A 136 10.79 13.67 -16.58
C TRP A 136 11.58 13.91 -15.28
N ALA A 137 12.87 14.22 -15.41
CA ALA A 137 13.72 14.56 -14.27
C ALA A 137 13.24 15.86 -13.58
N ALA A 138 12.63 16.78 -14.33
CA ALA A 138 12.16 18.08 -13.85
C ALA A 138 10.73 18.08 -13.28
N LEU A 139 10.02 16.94 -13.24
CA LEU A 139 8.64 16.90 -12.73
C LEU A 139 8.53 17.47 -11.30
N GLU A 140 7.58 18.38 -11.08
CA GLU A 140 7.29 18.89 -9.74
C GLU A 140 6.51 17.83 -8.95
N MET A 141 7.02 17.47 -7.77
CA MET A 141 6.46 16.41 -6.94
C MET A 141 6.61 16.75 -5.46
N HIS A 142 5.62 16.37 -4.65
CA HIS A 142 5.77 16.33 -3.20
C HIS A 142 6.94 15.42 -2.80
N PRO A 143 7.64 15.69 -1.69
CA PRO A 143 8.87 14.96 -1.34
C PRO A 143 8.69 13.44 -1.18
N ASN A 144 7.61 12.98 -0.53
CA ASN A 144 7.31 11.55 -0.40
C ASN A 144 7.03 10.90 -1.76
N ARG A 145 6.31 11.58 -2.64
CA ARG A 145 6.05 11.13 -4.01
C ARG A 145 7.34 11.03 -4.83
N ARG A 146 8.27 11.97 -4.67
CA ARG A 146 9.59 11.93 -5.30
C ARG A 146 10.43 10.74 -4.79
N LEU A 147 10.37 10.44 -3.50
CA LEU A 147 10.97 9.22 -2.93
C LEU A 147 10.36 7.95 -3.55
N GLY A 148 9.03 7.87 -3.62
CA GLY A 148 8.32 6.76 -4.28
C GLY A 148 8.73 6.59 -5.74
N MET A 149 8.84 7.69 -6.49
CA MET A 149 9.30 7.66 -7.88
C MET A 149 10.70 7.07 -8.02
N SER A 150 11.62 7.48 -7.14
CA SER A 150 13.00 6.99 -7.17
C SER A 150 13.06 5.47 -6.94
N ARG A 151 12.18 4.93 -6.07
CA ARG A 151 12.03 3.48 -5.87
C ARG A 151 11.44 2.78 -7.09
N VAL A 152 10.39 3.35 -7.68
CA VAL A 152 9.71 2.79 -8.86
C VAL A 152 10.66 2.75 -10.05
N GLU A 153 11.42 3.82 -10.31
CA GLU A 153 12.44 3.85 -11.36
C GLU A 153 13.47 2.75 -11.16
N ALA A 154 14.04 2.64 -9.95
CA ALA A 154 15.03 1.61 -9.63
C ALA A 154 14.48 0.18 -9.85
N ARG A 155 13.24 -0.08 -9.40
CA ARG A 155 12.55 -1.36 -9.56
C ARG A 155 12.20 -1.68 -11.01
N ALA A 156 11.92 -0.66 -11.82
CA ALA A 156 11.74 -0.79 -13.26
C ALA A 156 13.06 -0.96 -14.04
N GLY A 157 14.21 -1.02 -13.36
CA GLY A 157 15.54 -1.11 -13.99
C GLY A 157 15.99 0.20 -14.65
N LEU A 158 15.38 1.32 -14.25
CA LEU A 158 15.74 2.66 -14.71
C LEU A 158 16.65 3.34 -13.68
N PRO A 159 17.58 4.22 -14.10
CA PRO A 159 18.33 5.03 -13.16
C PRO A 159 17.36 5.97 -12.40
N PRO A 160 17.41 6.01 -11.06
CA PRO A 160 16.54 6.90 -10.30
C PRO A 160 16.89 8.37 -10.60
N SER A 161 15.88 9.22 -10.68
CA SER A 161 16.03 10.66 -10.95
C SER A 161 16.65 11.40 -9.76
N VAL A 162 16.46 10.91 -8.54
CA VAL A 162 17.09 11.37 -7.30
C VAL A 162 17.55 10.15 -6.51
N ASP A 163 18.68 10.22 -5.82
CA ASP A 163 19.10 9.14 -4.93
C ASP A 163 18.05 8.90 -3.82
N VAL A 164 17.81 7.65 -3.47
CA VAL A 164 16.76 7.28 -2.50
C VAL A 164 17.04 7.88 -1.11
N ALA A 165 18.30 7.85 -0.65
CA ALA A 165 18.65 8.41 0.65
C ALA A 165 18.52 9.93 0.63
N GLU A 166 18.91 10.59 -0.47
CA GLU A 166 18.70 12.02 -0.65
C GLU A 166 17.21 12.39 -0.65
N ALA A 167 16.38 11.67 -1.42
CA ALA A 167 14.94 11.90 -1.49
C ALA A 167 14.27 11.69 -0.12
N ALA A 168 14.68 10.67 0.63
CA ALA A 168 14.19 10.42 1.98
C ALA A 168 14.44 11.60 2.92
N ARG A 169 15.63 12.22 2.86
CA ARG A 169 15.95 13.40 3.68
C ARG A 169 15.19 14.67 3.28
N ARG A 170 14.42 14.65 2.20
CA ARG A 170 13.53 15.77 1.82
C ARG A 170 12.10 15.60 2.36
N THR A 171 11.73 14.42 2.85
CA THR A 171 10.40 14.20 3.43
C THR A 171 10.28 14.79 4.83
N TRP A 172 9.04 14.96 5.31
CA TRP A 172 8.77 15.39 6.68
C TRP A 172 9.37 14.39 7.68
N LEU A 173 9.13 13.09 7.50
CA LEU A 173 9.65 12.05 8.38
C LEU A 173 11.18 11.99 8.37
N GLY A 174 11.82 12.21 7.22
CA GLY A 174 13.28 12.21 7.10
C GLY A 174 13.98 13.36 7.83
N ARG A 175 13.22 14.34 8.32
CA ARG A 175 13.66 15.47 9.16
C ARG A 175 13.34 15.30 10.64
N THR A 176 12.57 14.27 11.00
CA THR A 176 12.17 13.96 12.39
C THR A 176 11.77 15.21 13.21
N PRO A 177 10.82 16.03 12.72
CA PRO A 177 10.42 17.28 13.39
C PRO A 177 9.56 17.00 14.63
N GLU A 178 8.87 18.00 15.16
CA GLU A 178 8.04 17.84 16.36
C GLU A 178 6.84 16.89 16.13
N PRO A 179 6.71 15.80 16.89
CA PRO A 179 5.76 14.70 16.65
C PRO A 179 4.30 15.05 16.94
N TRP A 180 4.04 16.09 17.72
CA TRP A 180 2.69 16.58 18.02
C TRP A 180 2.11 17.46 16.91
N THR A 181 2.86 17.73 15.83
CA THR A 181 2.36 18.49 14.67
C THR A 181 1.82 17.58 13.57
N VAL A 182 1.68 16.27 13.82
CA VAL A 182 1.19 15.32 12.82
C VAL A 182 -0.31 15.53 12.59
N GLU A 183 -0.63 16.17 11.48
CA GLU A 183 -1.99 16.30 10.97
C GLU A 183 -2.31 15.17 9.98
N TYR A 184 -3.59 15.10 9.58
CA TYR A 184 -4.12 14.07 8.68
C TYR A 184 -3.23 13.77 7.47
N HIS A 185 -2.86 14.79 6.69
CA HIS A 185 -2.04 14.61 5.48
C HIS A 185 -0.60 14.19 5.79
N ILE A 186 -0.02 14.71 6.89
CA ILE A 186 1.34 14.35 7.34
C ILE A 186 1.39 12.88 7.74
N ALA A 187 0.33 12.36 8.37
CA ALA A 187 0.26 10.96 8.77
C ALA A 187 0.34 10.00 7.56
N TYR A 188 -0.35 10.30 6.45
CA TYR A 188 -0.16 9.55 5.20
C TYR A 188 1.23 9.77 4.58
N ASP A 189 1.78 10.99 4.66
CA ASP A 189 3.13 11.22 4.16
C ASP A 189 4.18 10.39 4.94
N ILE A 190 3.98 10.20 6.24
CA ILE A 190 4.79 9.32 7.11
C ILE A 190 4.67 7.87 6.64
N THR A 191 3.44 7.35 6.47
CA THR A 191 3.21 5.94 6.11
C THR A 191 3.86 5.61 4.78
N HIS A 192 3.61 6.41 3.73
CA HIS A 192 4.22 6.22 2.41
C HIS A 192 5.74 6.38 2.43
N THR A 193 6.29 7.29 3.26
CA THR A 193 7.76 7.39 3.40
C THR A 193 8.33 6.08 3.94
N VAL A 194 7.71 5.49 4.96
CA VAL A 194 8.14 4.20 5.52
C VAL A 194 8.00 3.10 4.47
N PHE A 195 6.85 3.00 3.79
CA PHE A 195 6.62 1.98 2.77
C PHE A 195 7.66 2.06 1.65
N HIS A 196 8.02 3.26 1.21
CA HIS A 196 9.07 3.42 0.19
C HIS A 196 10.47 3.12 0.74
N LEU A 197 10.77 3.45 1.99
CA LEU A 197 12.07 3.17 2.59
C LEU A 197 12.32 1.67 2.79
N THR A 198 11.30 0.92 3.18
CA THR A 198 11.41 -0.52 3.47
C THR A 198 11.07 -1.43 2.29
N ASP A 199 10.80 -0.88 1.10
CA ASP A 199 10.18 -1.60 -0.01
C ASP A 199 8.95 -2.42 0.43
N TRP A 200 8.00 -1.71 1.02
CA TRP A 200 6.74 -2.25 1.53
C TRP A 200 6.99 -3.37 2.55
N GLY A 201 7.98 -3.16 3.42
CA GLY A 201 8.34 -4.04 4.52
C GLY A 201 9.30 -5.19 4.19
N GLU A 202 9.81 -5.28 2.95
CA GLU A 202 10.82 -6.29 2.58
C GLU A 202 12.15 -6.12 3.34
N HIS A 203 12.52 -4.85 3.56
CA HIS A 203 13.80 -4.45 4.14
C HIS A 203 13.59 -3.54 5.35
N PRO A 204 13.09 -4.04 6.50
CA PRO A 204 12.97 -3.24 7.72
C PRO A 204 14.30 -2.58 8.16
N GLU A 205 15.42 -3.25 7.88
CA GLU A 205 16.78 -2.76 8.15
C GLU A 205 17.22 -1.59 7.27
N ALA A 206 16.51 -1.31 6.17
CA ALA A 206 16.80 -0.18 5.30
C ALA A 206 16.30 1.16 5.86
N LEU A 207 15.49 1.14 6.93
CA LEU A 207 15.11 2.36 7.64
C LEU A 207 16.35 2.99 8.30
N PRO A 208 16.65 4.28 8.04
CA PRO A 208 17.69 4.99 8.76
C PRO A 208 17.44 4.94 10.27
N ALA A 209 18.50 4.70 11.05
CA ALA A 209 18.39 4.48 12.50
C ALA A 209 17.69 5.62 13.23
N ASP A 210 17.96 6.86 12.85
CA ASP A 210 17.32 8.05 13.42
C ASP A 210 15.80 8.11 13.15
N ILE A 211 15.37 7.66 11.96
CA ILE A 211 13.94 7.54 11.63
C ILE A 211 13.31 6.38 12.40
N ALA A 212 13.99 5.24 12.49
CA ALA A 212 13.50 4.08 13.22
C ALA A 212 13.33 4.37 14.71
N ASP A 213 14.29 5.07 15.34
CA ASP A 213 14.21 5.48 16.74
C ASP A 213 13.06 6.49 16.97
N TYR A 214 12.89 7.44 16.04
CA TYR A 214 11.79 8.41 16.09
C TYR A 214 10.42 7.72 15.99
N LEU A 215 10.24 6.77 15.07
CA LEU A 215 9.02 6.00 14.94
C LEU A 215 8.79 5.08 16.14
N ALA A 216 9.82 4.40 16.65
CA ALA A 216 9.69 3.54 17.83
C ALA A 216 9.22 4.32 19.07
N LEU A 217 9.52 5.61 19.14
CA LEU A 217 9.09 6.48 20.23
C LEU A 217 7.66 7.01 20.04
N TRP A 218 7.29 7.43 18.83
CA TRP A 218 6.05 8.21 18.60
C TRP A 218 4.92 7.46 17.90
N LEU A 219 5.23 6.41 17.15
CA LEU A 219 4.21 5.60 16.48
C LEU A 219 3.15 5.04 17.44
N PRO A 220 3.49 4.53 18.65
CA PRO A 220 2.47 4.06 19.59
C PRO A 220 1.46 5.14 19.96
N VAL A 221 1.93 6.38 20.17
CA VAL A 221 1.06 7.53 20.50
C VAL A 221 0.12 7.84 19.34
N TRP A 222 0.62 7.83 18.11
CA TRP A 222 -0.23 8.07 16.95
C TRP A 222 -1.23 6.92 16.72
N ILE A 223 -0.83 5.67 16.94
CA ILE A 223 -1.74 4.52 16.87
C ILE A 223 -2.88 4.69 17.88
N ASP A 224 -2.59 5.10 19.12
CA ASP A 224 -3.61 5.38 20.14
C ASP A 224 -4.55 6.50 19.68
N ASP A 225 -4.01 7.65 19.24
CA ASP A 225 -4.80 8.80 18.79
C ASP A 225 -5.73 8.44 17.62
N TRP A 226 -5.22 7.74 16.61
CA TRP A 226 -6.02 7.38 15.42
C TRP A 226 -7.02 6.24 15.69
N THR A 227 -6.75 5.40 16.70
CA THR A 227 -7.73 4.45 17.23
C THR A 227 -8.89 5.16 17.90
N ASP A 228 -8.62 6.20 18.71
CA ASP A 228 -9.65 7.00 19.36
C ASP A 228 -10.47 7.85 18.37
N ILE A 229 -9.82 8.39 17.35
CA ILE A 229 -10.47 9.12 16.25
C ILE A 229 -11.35 8.18 15.39
N GLY A 230 -11.07 6.88 15.38
CA GLY A 230 -11.78 5.89 14.58
C GLY A 230 -11.54 6.06 13.07
N HIS A 231 -10.35 6.54 12.67
CA HIS A 231 -9.95 6.61 11.27
C HIS A 231 -9.23 5.32 10.86
N TRP A 232 -10.00 4.28 10.55
CA TRP A 232 -9.49 2.93 10.37
C TRP A 232 -8.58 2.78 9.15
N ASP A 233 -8.78 3.54 8.09
CA ASP A 233 -7.88 3.51 6.92
C ASP A 233 -6.44 3.88 7.32
N LEU A 234 -6.24 5.09 7.83
CA LEU A 234 -4.96 5.56 8.35
C LEU A 234 -4.43 4.72 9.52
N LEU A 235 -5.29 4.26 10.44
CA LEU A 235 -4.84 3.33 11.49
C LEU A 235 -4.25 2.07 10.89
N GLY A 236 -4.89 1.49 9.88
CA GLY A 236 -4.37 0.32 9.16
C GLY A 236 -3.00 0.57 8.56
N GLU A 237 -2.77 1.73 7.95
CA GLU A 237 -1.45 2.10 7.44
C GLU A 237 -0.41 2.26 8.56
N LEU A 238 -0.77 2.83 9.70
CA LEU A 238 0.14 2.92 10.86
C LEU A 238 0.48 1.54 11.45
N LEU A 239 -0.46 0.58 11.41
CA LEU A 239 -0.19 -0.81 11.77
C LEU A 239 0.79 -1.48 10.78
N VAL A 240 0.72 -1.14 9.48
CA VAL A 240 1.75 -1.54 8.51
C VAL A 240 3.10 -0.90 8.86
N VAL A 241 3.12 0.39 9.22
CA VAL A 241 4.35 1.09 9.62
C VAL A 241 5.00 0.37 10.81
N ASP A 242 4.23 -0.03 11.82
CA ASP A 242 4.72 -0.81 12.96
C ASP A 242 5.35 -2.13 12.47
N ALA A 243 4.65 -2.88 11.62
CA ALA A 243 5.18 -4.12 11.04
C ALA A 243 6.46 -3.94 10.21
N CYS A 244 6.66 -2.75 9.64
CA CYS A 244 7.87 -2.37 8.89
C CYS A 244 9.05 -1.97 9.79
N LEU A 245 8.85 -1.80 11.11
CA LEU A 245 9.95 -1.49 12.02
C LEU A 245 10.86 -2.72 12.24
N PRO A 246 12.16 -2.50 12.51
CA PRO A 246 13.08 -3.59 12.88
C PRO A 246 12.56 -4.43 14.05
N ARG A 247 11.86 -3.79 15.00
CA ARG A 247 11.21 -4.41 16.16
C ARG A 247 9.75 -3.92 16.24
N PRO A 248 8.80 -4.61 15.59
CA PRO A 248 7.39 -4.25 15.65
C PRO A 248 6.82 -4.56 17.03
N THR A 249 5.84 -3.78 17.47
CA THR A 249 5.13 -4.02 18.72
C THR A 249 3.96 -4.99 18.55
N LEU A 250 3.25 -4.86 17.41
CA LEU A 250 2.01 -5.54 17.07
C LEU A 250 1.00 -5.46 18.22
N ASP A 251 0.73 -4.24 18.70
CA ASP A 251 -0.09 -3.97 19.87
C ASP A 251 -1.47 -4.67 19.81
N ALA A 252 -1.78 -5.51 20.79
CA ALA A 252 -3.01 -6.30 20.80
C ALA A 252 -4.27 -5.43 20.89
N ALA A 253 -4.26 -4.35 21.67
CA ALA A 253 -5.45 -3.52 21.86
C ALA A 253 -5.81 -2.77 20.58
N ALA A 254 -4.81 -2.21 19.89
CA ALA A 254 -5.00 -1.57 18.59
C ALA A 254 -5.54 -2.56 17.55
N TRP A 255 -4.99 -3.77 17.50
CA TRP A 255 -5.46 -4.82 16.58
C TRP A 255 -6.87 -5.34 16.89
N GLU A 256 -7.24 -5.45 18.17
CA GLU A 256 -8.60 -5.82 18.58
C GLU A 256 -9.60 -4.76 18.12
N ARG A 257 -9.31 -3.47 18.38
CA ARG A 257 -10.14 -2.35 17.95
C ARG A 257 -10.26 -2.27 16.43
N TYR A 258 -9.15 -2.50 15.72
CA TYR A 258 -9.12 -2.53 14.26
C TYR A 258 -9.95 -3.69 13.70
N ALA A 259 -9.86 -4.88 14.31
CA ALA A 259 -10.65 -6.03 13.89
C ALA A 259 -12.15 -5.85 14.17
N GLU A 260 -12.53 -5.19 15.27
CA GLU A 260 -13.93 -4.86 15.58
C GLU A 260 -14.55 -3.89 14.58
N ALA A 261 -13.75 -3.04 13.95
CA ALA A 261 -14.21 -2.11 12.92
C ALA A 261 -14.50 -2.79 11.58
N GLN A 262 -13.87 -3.95 11.30
CA GLN A 262 -14.13 -4.71 10.08
C GLN A 262 -15.57 -5.25 10.09
N ARG A 263 -16.28 -5.02 8.98
CA ARG A 263 -17.65 -5.55 8.82
C ARG A 263 -17.65 -7.07 8.68
N PRO A 264 -18.79 -7.74 8.97
CA PRO A 264 -18.90 -9.20 8.81
C PRO A 264 -18.67 -9.70 7.38
N ASP A 265 -18.84 -8.85 6.37
CA ASP A 265 -18.54 -9.16 4.96
C ASP A 265 -17.08 -8.95 4.58
N GLY A 266 -16.23 -8.51 5.52
CA GLY A 266 -14.80 -8.29 5.34
C GLY A 266 -14.41 -6.86 4.97
N ALA A 267 -15.37 -6.00 4.64
CA ALA A 267 -15.10 -4.61 4.28
C ALA A 267 -14.59 -3.82 5.49
N MET A 268 -13.56 -3.01 5.27
CA MET A 268 -13.07 -2.04 6.26
C MET A 268 -13.61 -0.64 5.93
N PRO A 269 -14.29 0.05 6.87
CA PRO A 269 -14.67 1.44 6.66
C PRO A 269 -13.48 2.40 6.77
N VAL A 270 -13.53 3.57 6.13
CA VAL A 270 -12.56 4.66 6.39
C VAL A 270 -12.79 5.23 7.79
N ARG A 271 -14.04 5.58 8.08
CA ARG A 271 -14.54 6.14 9.34
C ARG A 271 -16.01 5.79 9.48
N GLY A 272 -16.46 5.52 10.72
CA GLY A 272 -17.87 5.25 11.01
C GLY A 272 -18.45 4.10 10.16
N PRO A 273 -19.78 4.02 10.01
CA PRO A 273 -20.39 3.03 9.14
C PRO A 273 -20.18 3.38 7.66
N LEU A 274 -19.94 2.35 6.83
CA LEU A 274 -19.97 2.50 5.36
C LEU A 274 -21.35 3.01 4.88
N PRO A 275 -21.40 3.77 3.78
CA PRO A 275 -22.65 4.23 3.21
C PRO A 275 -23.53 3.03 2.79
N THR A 276 -24.84 3.27 2.75
CA THR A 276 -25.81 2.36 2.13
C THR A 276 -26.19 2.92 0.78
N GLY A 277 -26.23 2.10 -0.28
CA GLY A 277 -26.58 2.58 -1.60
C GLY A 277 -26.06 1.70 -2.72
N ASP A 278 -25.68 2.33 -3.84
CA ASP A 278 -25.06 1.67 -4.97
C ASP A 278 -23.79 0.92 -4.52
N PRO A 279 -23.66 -0.39 -4.78
CA PRO A 279 -22.45 -1.13 -4.49
C PRO A 279 -21.17 -0.50 -5.05
N SER A 280 -21.22 0.22 -6.18
CA SER A 280 -20.06 0.93 -6.73
C SER A 280 -19.61 2.07 -5.83
N ASP A 281 -20.56 2.86 -5.31
CA ASP A 281 -20.26 3.96 -4.38
C ASP A 281 -19.69 3.42 -3.06
N VAL A 282 -20.23 2.30 -2.58
CA VAL A 282 -19.71 1.61 -1.40
C VAL A 282 -18.29 1.11 -1.66
N PHE A 283 -18.04 0.55 -2.84
CA PHE A 283 -16.71 0.07 -3.21
C PHE A 283 -15.69 1.22 -3.24
N ASP A 284 -16.04 2.36 -3.83
CA ASP A 284 -15.14 3.52 -4.00
C ASP A 284 -14.63 4.07 -2.66
N VAL A 285 -15.41 3.96 -1.60
CA VAL A 285 -15.00 4.36 -0.25
C VAL A 285 -14.39 3.22 0.58
N ALA A 286 -14.68 1.96 0.25
CA ALA A 286 -14.28 0.81 1.08
C ALA A 286 -13.06 0.05 0.54
N TYR A 287 -12.73 0.14 -0.75
CA TYR A 287 -11.69 -0.71 -1.34
C TYR A 287 -10.32 -0.46 -0.70
N HIS A 288 -9.92 0.81 -0.56
CA HIS A 288 -8.61 1.18 -0.06
C HIS A 288 -8.39 0.73 1.39
N PRO A 289 -9.24 1.10 2.38
CA PRO A 289 -9.09 0.61 3.74
C PRO A 289 -9.16 -0.92 3.84
N THR A 290 -9.96 -1.58 2.98
CA THR A 290 -10.03 -3.05 2.96
C THR A 290 -8.73 -3.65 2.44
N LEU A 291 -8.13 -3.05 1.41
CA LEU A 291 -6.84 -3.45 0.87
C LEU A 291 -5.70 -3.22 1.87
N VAL A 292 -5.72 -2.09 2.59
CA VAL A 292 -4.83 -1.81 3.72
C VAL A 292 -5.00 -2.84 4.83
N ALA A 293 -6.23 -3.25 5.16
CA ALA A 293 -6.46 -4.30 6.15
C ALA A 293 -5.82 -5.63 5.75
N ALA A 294 -5.94 -6.03 4.48
CA ALA A 294 -5.24 -7.21 3.96
C ALA A 294 -3.71 -7.06 4.07
N PHE A 295 -3.17 -5.90 3.69
CA PHE A 295 -1.74 -5.62 3.75
C PHE A 295 -1.19 -5.65 5.18
N ALA A 296 -1.82 -4.91 6.10
CA ALA A 296 -1.46 -4.84 7.51
C ALA A 296 -1.46 -6.24 8.14
N SER A 297 -2.53 -7.01 7.91
CA SER A 297 -2.68 -8.35 8.47
C SER A 297 -1.59 -9.31 8.01
N VAL A 298 -1.21 -9.26 6.73
CA VAL A 298 -0.20 -10.15 6.16
C VAL A 298 1.18 -9.80 6.70
N MET A 299 1.53 -8.52 6.72
CA MET A 299 2.78 -8.05 7.30
C MET A 299 2.89 -8.43 8.76
N ALA A 300 1.87 -8.11 9.56
CA ALA A 300 1.85 -8.44 10.98
C ALA A 300 1.91 -9.95 11.23
N THR A 301 1.20 -10.76 10.43
CA THR A 301 1.23 -12.23 10.56
C THR A 301 2.62 -12.77 10.28
N SER A 302 3.28 -12.28 9.22
CA SER A 302 4.66 -12.66 8.88
C SER A 302 5.62 -12.33 10.02
N ARG A 303 5.54 -11.11 10.56
CA ARG A 303 6.39 -10.67 11.68
C ARG A 303 6.12 -11.51 12.95
N ALA A 304 4.88 -11.81 13.28
CA ALA A 304 4.53 -12.63 14.42
C ALA A 304 5.05 -14.08 14.27
N MET A 305 4.93 -14.67 13.08
CA MET A 305 5.44 -16.02 12.80
C MET A 305 6.98 -16.08 12.84
N ALA A 306 7.66 -15.07 12.30
CA ALA A 306 9.12 -14.97 12.36
C ALA A 306 9.62 -14.86 13.82
N ALA A 307 8.93 -14.10 14.67
CA ALA A 307 9.27 -14.01 16.09
C ALA A 307 9.11 -15.35 16.82
N LEU A 308 8.04 -16.11 16.51
CA LEU A 308 7.84 -17.46 17.07
C LEU A 308 8.91 -18.45 16.61
N ALA A 309 9.37 -18.36 15.36
CA ALA A 309 10.41 -19.23 14.81
C ALA A 309 11.83 -18.86 15.32
N GLY A 310 12.05 -17.59 15.68
CA GLY A 310 13.32 -17.08 16.20
C GLY A 310 13.48 -17.17 17.73
N ALA A 311 12.44 -17.52 18.47
CA ALA A 311 12.52 -17.75 19.91
C ALA A 311 13.29 -19.06 20.19
N PRO A 312 14.38 -19.05 20.97
CA PRO A 312 14.99 -20.30 21.44
C PRO A 312 13.96 -21.06 22.28
N SER A 313 13.85 -22.36 22.02
CA SER A 313 13.04 -23.31 22.80
C SER A 313 13.61 -23.54 24.19
#